data_AF-A0A634YRN6-F1
#
_entry.id   AF-A0A634YRN6-F1
#
_cell.length_a   1.000
_cell.length_b   1.000
_cell.length_c   1.000
_cell.angle_alpha   90.00
_cell.angle_beta   90.00
_cell.angle_gamma   90.00
#
_symmetry.space_group_name_H-M   'P 1'
#
loop_
_entity.id
_entity.type
_entity.pdbx_description
1 polymer ?
#
loop_
_entity_poly.entity_id
_entity_poly.type
_entity_poly.pdbx_seq_one_letter_code
_entity_poly.pdbx_strand_id
1 'polypeptide(L)'
;VASGSGNMSVFMKQISTWICQMVEQLKVAAPVLTKEGGAMAKAFEGAKPPSHECFNCGGEMHRIKGKNGFFWGCQNEACKKTFPDNRGKPEKRIAAEDCPDCPDCGSPMRLRKGKAPGKKRASKFWGCTAYPDCKGTMPFKKSDFMD
;
A
#
# COMPACT_ATOMS: atom_id res chain seq x y z
N VAL A 1 10.67 44.39 -17.77
CA VAL A 1 11.06 44.04 -16.39
C VAL A 1 12.58 44.03 -16.18
N ALA A 2 13.39 44.18 -17.24
CA ALA A 2 14.84 44.45 -17.14
C ALA A 2 15.21 45.95 -17.06
N SER A 3 14.27 46.83 -16.71
CA SER A 3 14.54 48.26 -16.52
C SER A 3 13.60 48.79 -15.45
N GLY A 4 14.18 49.28 -14.35
CA GLY A 4 13.47 49.64 -13.13
C GLY A 4 12.54 50.83 -13.31
N SER A 5 11.24 50.54 -13.40
CA SER A 5 10.11 51.43 -13.05
C SER A 5 8.77 50.67 -13.17
N GLY A 6 8.75 49.40 -12.73
CA GLY A 6 7.51 48.62 -12.65
C GLY A 6 6.90 48.74 -11.26
N ASN A 7 5.74 49.38 -11.12
CA ASN A 7 5.00 49.40 -9.87
C ASN A 7 4.62 47.97 -9.48
N MET A 8 5.29 47.41 -8.47
CA MET A 8 5.13 46.03 -8.01
C MET A 8 3.66 45.68 -7.72
N SER A 9 2.88 46.65 -7.21
CA SER A 9 1.45 46.45 -6.95
C SER A 9 0.63 46.23 -8.22
N VAL A 10 1.01 46.88 -9.32
CA VAL A 10 0.36 46.73 -10.64
C VAL A 10 0.68 45.35 -11.22
N PHE A 11 1.94 44.92 -11.13
CA PHE A 11 2.35 43.59 -11.56
C PHE A 11 1.65 42.47 -10.75
N MET A 12 1.63 42.58 -9.42
CA MET A 12 0.94 41.61 -8.56
C MET A 12 -0.57 41.58 -8.83
N LYS A 13 -1.19 42.74 -9.10
CA LYS A 13 -2.61 42.83 -9.47
C LYS A 13 -2.90 42.18 -10.83
N GLN A 14 -1.99 42.29 -11.80
CA GLN A 14 -2.13 41.63 -13.09
C GLN A 14 -2.07 40.10 -12.96
N ILE A 15 -1.11 39.59 -12.18
CA ILE A 15 -1.01 38.15 -11.92
C ILE A 15 -2.24 37.64 -11.19
N SER A 16 -2.69 38.32 -10.14
CA SER A 16 -3.87 37.88 -9.38
C SER A 16 -5.12 37.87 -10.25
N THR A 17 -5.32 38.90 -11.07
CA THR A 17 -6.45 38.97 -12.01
C THR A 17 -6.39 37.83 -13.03
N TRP A 18 -5.22 37.56 -13.60
CA TRP A 18 -5.02 36.46 -14.53
C TRP A 18 -5.29 35.09 -13.91
N ILE A 19 -4.78 34.83 -12.70
CA ILE A 19 -5.04 33.58 -11.97
C ILE A 19 -6.55 33.42 -11.69
N CYS A 20 -7.22 34.48 -11.24
CA CYS A 20 -8.67 34.46 -10.99
C CYS A 20 -9.46 34.12 -12.27
N GLN A 21 -9.11 34.72 -13.41
CA GLN A 21 -9.74 34.41 -14.70
C GLN A 21 -9.50 32.96 -15.11
N MET A 22 -8.30 32.43 -14.92
CA MET A 22 -7.96 31.03 -15.21
C MET A 22 -8.77 30.07 -14.33
N VAL A 23 -8.90 30.37 -13.04
CA VAL A 23 -9.72 29.58 -12.10
C VAL A 23 -11.20 29.59 -12.55
N GLU A 24 -11.72 30.75 -12.97
CA GLU A 24 -13.11 30.87 -13.42
C GLU A 24 -13.37 30.07 -14.71
N GLN A 25 -12.44 30.10 -15.66
CA GLN A 25 -12.50 29.26 -16.86
C GLN A 25 -12.49 27.77 -16.52
N LEU A 26 -11.66 27.35 -15.56
CA LEU A 26 -11.63 25.96 -15.10
C LEU A 26 -12.94 25.55 -14.43
N LYS A 27 -13.57 26.41 -13.62
CA LYS A 27 -14.87 26.11 -13.01
C LYS A 27 -15.96 25.88 -14.06
N VAL A 28 -16.00 26.73 -15.10
CA VAL A 28 -16.97 26.59 -16.19
C VAL A 28 -16.73 25.30 -16.98
N ALA A 29 -15.46 24.93 -17.21
CA ALA A 29 -15.10 23.73 -17.94
C ALA A 29 -15.21 22.44 -17.10
N ALA A 30 -15.17 22.53 -15.77
CA ALA A 30 -15.08 21.38 -14.87
C ALA A 30 -16.19 20.33 -15.12
N PRO A 31 -17.49 20.67 -15.23
CA PRO A 31 -18.54 19.68 -15.44
C PRO A 31 -18.35 18.82 -16.70
N VAL A 32 -17.77 19.39 -17.77
CA VAL A 32 -17.50 18.68 -19.02
C VAL A 32 -16.24 17.82 -18.92
N LEU A 33 -15.23 18.32 -18.21
CA LEU A 33 -13.95 17.62 -18.03
C LEU A 33 -14.07 16.42 -17.10
N THR A 34 -14.90 16.52 -16.05
CA THR A 34 -15.06 15.50 -15.00
C THR A 34 -16.23 14.54 -15.21
N LYS A 35 -16.98 14.66 -16.32
CA LYS A 35 -18.05 13.72 -16.66
C LYS A 35 -17.52 12.28 -16.74
N GLU A 36 -18.37 11.30 -16.41
CA GLU A 36 -18.05 9.89 -16.58
C GLU A 36 -17.65 9.59 -18.04
N GLY A 37 -16.52 8.90 -18.23
CA GLY A 37 -15.95 8.67 -19.56
C GLY A 37 -15.46 9.93 -20.29
N GLY A 38 -15.39 11.08 -19.61
CA GLY A 38 -14.87 12.35 -20.12
C GLY A 38 -13.36 12.35 -20.35
N ALA A 39 -12.85 13.49 -20.82
CA ALA A 39 -11.43 13.64 -21.16
C ALA A 39 -10.50 13.33 -19.98
N MET A 40 -10.85 13.77 -18.77
CA MET A 40 -10.06 13.46 -17.57
C MET A 40 -10.14 11.98 -17.21
N ALA A 41 -11.33 11.38 -17.22
CA ALA A 41 -11.50 9.95 -16.93
C ALA A 41 -10.65 9.08 -17.87
N LYS A 42 -10.67 9.37 -19.17
CA LYS A 42 -9.86 8.67 -20.19
C LYS A 42 -8.35 8.91 -20.00
N ALA A 43 -7.95 10.14 -19.69
CA ALA A 43 -6.55 10.46 -19.45
C ALA A 43 -5.95 9.72 -18.25
N PHE A 44 -6.77 9.42 -17.24
CA PHE A 44 -6.33 8.74 -16.01
C PHE A 44 -6.63 7.24 -15.97
N GLU A 45 -7.27 6.66 -16.99
CA GLU A 45 -7.64 5.24 -17.01
C GLU A 45 -6.41 4.32 -16.88
N GLY A 46 -5.31 4.65 -17.57
CA GLY A 46 -4.03 3.93 -17.44
C GLY A 46 -3.22 4.27 -16.19
N ALA A 47 -3.63 5.26 -15.41
CA ALA A 47 -2.97 5.67 -14.17
C ALA A 47 -3.56 4.99 -12.93
N LYS A 48 -4.61 4.14 -13.07
CA LYS A 48 -5.19 3.44 -11.92
C LYS A 48 -4.12 2.51 -11.30
N PRO A 49 -3.82 2.65 -10.00
CA PRO A 49 -2.85 1.77 -9.35
C PRO A 49 -3.33 0.31 -9.40
N PRO A 50 -2.41 -0.66 -9.45
CA PRO A 50 -2.75 -2.08 -9.36
C PRO A 50 -3.64 -2.33 -8.14
N SER A 51 -4.72 -3.08 -8.39
CA SER A 51 -5.75 -3.38 -7.42
C SER A 51 -5.92 -4.89 -7.30
N HIS A 52 -6.27 -5.34 -6.10
CA HIS A 52 -6.53 -6.75 -5.81
C HIS A 52 -7.80 -6.90 -4.96
N GLU A 53 -8.34 -8.11 -4.91
CA GLU A 53 -9.50 -8.44 -4.07
C GLU A 53 -9.06 -8.72 -2.63
N CYS A 54 -9.84 -8.21 -1.68
CA CYS A 54 -9.61 -8.41 -0.27
C CYS A 54 -9.83 -9.86 0.14
N PHE A 55 -8.79 -10.49 0.70
CA PHE A 55 -8.86 -11.87 1.21
C PHE A 55 -9.90 -12.10 2.33
N ASN A 56 -10.46 -11.03 2.91
CA ASN A 56 -11.44 -11.10 3.98
C ASN A 56 -12.88 -10.84 3.51
N CYS A 57 -13.10 -9.90 2.59
CA CYS A 57 -14.45 -9.48 2.18
C CYS A 57 -14.67 -9.40 0.67
N GLY A 58 -13.68 -9.75 -0.15
CA GLY A 58 -13.73 -9.64 -1.62
C GLY A 58 -13.62 -8.21 -2.16
N GLY A 59 -13.80 -7.17 -1.34
CA GLY A 59 -13.74 -5.77 -1.77
C GLY A 59 -12.38 -5.31 -2.27
N GLU A 60 -12.33 -4.15 -2.92
CA GLU A 60 -11.11 -3.61 -3.54
C GLU A 60 -10.02 -3.30 -2.48
N MET A 61 -8.77 -3.65 -2.79
CA MET A 61 -7.59 -3.30 -1.98
C MET A 61 -6.49 -2.67 -2.82
N HIS A 62 -5.79 -1.70 -2.22
CA HIS A 62 -4.72 -0.94 -2.87
C HIS A 62 -3.43 -1.03 -2.10
N ARG A 63 -2.32 -0.84 -2.82
CA ARG A 63 -0.98 -0.79 -2.24
C ARG A 63 -0.71 0.58 -1.64
N ILE A 64 -0.35 0.61 -0.36
CA ILE A 64 -0.15 1.81 0.45
C ILE A 64 1.30 1.85 0.95
N LYS A 65 1.95 3.00 0.88
CA LYS A 65 3.30 3.23 1.42
C LYS A 65 3.21 3.61 2.90
N GLY A 66 3.68 2.74 3.79
CA GLY A 66 3.79 2.98 5.23
C GLY A 66 5.22 3.27 5.70
N LYS A 67 5.39 3.46 7.01
CA LYS A 67 6.70 3.71 7.64
C LYS A 67 7.70 2.57 7.42
N ASN A 68 7.22 1.32 7.44
CA ASN A 68 8.04 0.11 7.36
C ASN A 68 8.03 -0.53 5.95
N GLY A 69 7.66 0.24 4.93
CA GLY A 69 7.51 -0.24 3.55
C GLY A 69 6.05 -0.32 3.11
N PHE A 70 5.82 -1.04 2.02
CA PHE A 70 4.50 -1.15 1.41
C PHE A 70 3.64 -2.22 2.10
N PHE A 71 2.33 -2.00 2.09
CA PHE A 71 1.32 -2.96 2.51
C PHE A 71 0.08 -2.80 1.62
N TRP A 72 -0.81 -3.78 1.67
CA TRP A 72 -2.09 -3.75 0.97
C TRP A 72 -3.21 -3.46 1.95
N GLY A 73 -4.04 -2.45 1.69
CA GLY A 73 -5.17 -2.09 2.54
C GLY A 73 -6.48 -2.21 1.79
N CYS A 74 -7.48 -2.83 2.42
CA CYS A 74 -8.84 -2.85 1.89
C CYS A 74 -9.46 -1.45 1.96
N GLN A 75 -10.16 -1.04 0.89
CA GLN A 75 -10.85 0.25 0.83
C GLN A 75 -12.21 0.25 1.54
N ASN A 76 -12.77 -0.92 1.85
CA ASN A 76 -14.02 -1.00 2.59
C ASN A 76 -13.80 -0.58 4.05
N GLU A 77 -14.43 0.52 4.45
CA GLU A 77 -14.32 1.10 5.80
C GLU A 77 -14.86 0.19 6.92
N ALA A 78 -15.75 -0.75 6.61
CA ALA A 78 -16.21 -1.75 7.57
C ALA A 78 -15.18 -2.88 7.75
N CYS A 79 -14.40 -3.21 6.71
CA CYS A 79 -13.42 -4.30 6.74
C CYS A 79 -12.09 -3.87 7.36
N LYS A 80 -11.51 -2.75 6.89
CA LYS A 80 -10.22 -2.17 7.37
C LYS A 80 -9.04 -3.17 7.48
N LYS A 81 -9.13 -4.36 6.88
CA LYS A 81 -8.06 -5.36 6.90
C LYS A 81 -6.87 -4.91 6.05
N THR A 82 -5.68 -5.26 6.53
CA THR A 82 -4.40 -5.01 5.84
C THR A 82 -3.60 -6.29 5.67
N PHE A 83 -2.81 -6.34 4.61
CA PHE A 83 -2.05 -7.51 4.20
C PHE A 83 -0.61 -7.12 3.86
N PRO A 84 0.38 -7.96 4.17
CA PRO A 84 1.78 -7.71 3.80
C PRO A 84 1.95 -7.62 2.28
N ASP A 85 2.85 -6.75 1.85
CA ASP A 85 3.31 -6.68 0.47
C ASP A 85 4.47 -7.66 0.23
N ASN A 86 4.31 -8.53 -0.75
CA ASN A 86 5.38 -9.37 -1.28
C ASN A 86 5.70 -8.94 -2.71
N ARG A 87 6.62 -7.98 -2.86
CA ARG A 87 7.08 -7.47 -4.16
C ARG A 87 5.94 -6.95 -5.04
N GLY A 88 5.04 -6.17 -4.45
CA GLY A 88 3.90 -5.60 -5.18
C GLY A 88 2.70 -6.53 -5.33
N LYS A 89 2.65 -7.64 -4.58
CA LYS A 89 1.46 -8.51 -4.50
C LYS A 89 1.04 -8.71 -3.03
N PRO A 90 -0.26 -8.73 -2.73
CA PRO A 90 -0.74 -9.01 -1.38
C PRO A 90 -0.50 -10.48 -1.04
N GLU A 91 -0.17 -10.75 0.23
CA GLU A 91 0.00 -12.10 0.75
C GLU A 91 -0.90 -12.30 1.98
N LYS A 92 -1.61 -13.44 2.05
CA LYS A 92 -2.39 -13.80 3.25
C LYS A 92 -1.43 -14.03 4.43
N ARG A 93 -1.81 -13.57 5.62
CA ARG A 93 -1.14 -14.03 6.85
C ARG A 93 -1.58 -15.46 7.11
N ILE A 94 -0.66 -16.29 7.55
CA ILE A 94 -1.01 -17.62 8.06
C ILE A 94 -1.84 -17.41 9.33
N ALA A 95 -2.96 -18.12 9.44
CA ALA A 95 -3.85 -18.02 10.58
C ALA A 95 -3.18 -18.60 11.83
N ALA A 96 -3.70 -18.26 13.01
CA ALA A 96 -3.11 -18.75 14.26
C ALA A 96 -3.29 -20.26 14.40
N GLU A 97 -4.40 -20.80 13.88
CA GLU A 97 -4.73 -22.22 13.91
C GLU A 97 -3.80 -23.07 13.02
N ASP A 98 -3.27 -22.45 11.97
CA ASP A 98 -2.33 -23.04 11.03
C ASP A 98 -0.87 -22.94 11.49
N CYS A 99 -0.62 -22.32 12.65
CA CYS A 99 0.72 -22.21 13.21
C CYS A 99 1.08 -23.51 13.95
N PRO A 100 2.19 -24.18 13.60
CA PRO A 100 2.60 -25.37 14.33
C PRO A 100 3.11 -25.02 15.72
N ASP A 101 3.05 -25.99 16.64
CA ASP A 101 3.65 -25.87 17.97
C ASP A 101 5.18 -26.02 17.91
N CYS A 102 5.85 -25.32 18.82
CA CYS A 102 7.30 -25.38 18.93
C CYS A 102 7.74 -26.75 19.48
N PRO A 103 8.67 -27.46 18.80
CA PRO A 103 9.12 -28.77 19.26
C PRO A 103 9.90 -28.72 20.59
N ASP A 104 10.42 -27.55 20.97
CA ASP A 104 11.27 -27.40 22.16
C ASP A 104 10.47 -27.05 23.42
N CYS A 105 9.35 -26.33 23.29
CA CYS A 105 8.59 -25.82 24.44
C CYS A 105 7.06 -25.89 24.30
N GLY A 106 6.53 -26.38 23.18
CA GLY A 106 5.09 -26.49 22.93
C GLY A 106 4.35 -25.17 22.67
N SER A 107 5.01 -24.01 22.76
CA SER A 107 4.36 -22.72 22.44
C SER A 107 4.09 -22.57 20.94
N PRO A 108 3.03 -21.85 20.52
CA PRO A 108 2.73 -21.67 19.10
C PRO A 108 3.89 -20.96 18.39
N MET A 109 4.14 -21.32 17.14
CA MET A 109 5.16 -20.65 16.32
C MET A 109 4.57 -19.53 15.47
N ARG A 110 5.42 -18.61 14.99
CA ARG A 110 5.02 -17.59 14.01
C ARG A 110 5.92 -17.62 12.79
N LEU A 111 5.34 -17.34 11.62
CA LEU A 111 6.11 -17.26 10.38
C LEU A 111 6.99 -16.00 10.38
N ARG A 112 8.29 -16.18 10.24
CA ARG A 112 9.29 -15.11 10.17
C ARG A 112 10.03 -15.17 8.84
N LYS A 113 10.54 -14.02 8.39
CA LYS A 113 11.44 -13.91 7.23
C LYS A 113 12.82 -13.51 7.72
N GLY A 114 13.83 -14.30 7.41
CA GLY A 114 15.20 -14.02 7.85
C GLY A 114 16.16 -15.15 7.52
N LYS A 115 17.39 -15.05 8.01
CA LYS A 115 18.39 -16.11 7.85
C LYS A 115 18.16 -17.19 8.91
N ALA A 116 17.47 -18.26 8.54
CA ALA A 116 17.29 -19.41 9.42
C ALA A 116 18.64 -20.05 9.79
N PRO A 117 18.77 -20.73 10.94
CA PRO A 117 19.99 -21.43 11.32
C PRO A 117 20.48 -22.37 10.21
N GLY A 118 21.77 -22.30 9.88
CA GLY A 118 22.38 -23.13 8.82
C GLY A 118 22.03 -22.74 7.38
N LYS A 119 21.16 -21.74 7.12
CA LYS A 119 20.86 -21.29 5.75
C LYS A 119 21.73 -20.08 5.37
N LYS A 120 22.32 -20.12 4.16
CA LYS A 120 23.09 -18.99 3.60
C LYS A 120 22.21 -17.83 3.14
N ARG A 121 20.98 -18.11 2.70
CA ARG A 121 20.03 -17.14 2.15
C ARG A 121 18.84 -16.92 3.09
N ALA A 122 18.30 -15.71 3.09
CA ALA A 122 17.07 -15.42 3.82
C ALA A 122 15.90 -16.23 3.24
N SER A 123 15.16 -16.90 4.12
CA SER A 123 14.00 -17.72 3.80
C SER A 123 12.91 -17.49 4.84
N LYS A 124 11.71 -18.00 4.57
CA LYS A 124 10.66 -18.07 5.58
C LYS A 124 10.96 -19.25 6.51
N PHE A 125 10.69 -19.09 7.80
CA PHE A 125 10.82 -20.15 8.81
C PHE A 125 9.83 -19.91 9.95
N TRP A 126 9.45 -20.98 10.63
CA TRP A 126 8.69 -20.91 11.86
C TRP A 126 9.63 -20.59 13.01
N GLY A 127 9.31 -19.56 13.80
CA GLY A 127 10.08 -19.23 15.00
C GLY A 127 9.16 -19.15 16.21
N CYS A 128 9.62 -19.67 17.34
CA CYS A 128 8.86 -19.69 18.58
C CYS A 128 8.37 -18.28 18.98
N THR A 129 7.15 -18.21 19.52
CA THR A 129 6.56 -16.99 20.07
C THR A 129 7.16 -16.62 21.43
N ALA A 130 7.60 -17.61 22.22
CA ALA A 130 8.27 -17.42 23.51
C ALA A 130 9.74 -16.97 23.41
N TYR A 131 10.18 -16.44 22.27
CA TYR A 131 11.50 -15.82 22.13
C TYR A 131 11.57 -14.52 22.96
N PRO A 132 12.65 -14.22 23.71
CA PRO A 132 13.98 -14.84 23.63
C PRO A 132 14.20 -16.10 24.47
N ASP A 133 13.26 -16.46 25.35
CA ASP A 133 13.40 -17.55 26.33
C ASP A 133 13.43 -18.93 25.64
N CYS A 134 12.68 -19.09 24.54
CA CYS A 134 12.79 -20.22 23.63
C CYS A 134 13.27 -19.78 22.24
N LYS A 135 14.37 -20.38 21.77
CA LYS A 135 14.98 -20.12 20.45
C LYS A 135 14.58 -21.14 19.37
N GLY A 136 13.56 -21.96 19.63
CA GLY A 136 13.11 -22.99 18.72
C GLY A 136 12.69 -22.45 17.36
N THR A 137 13.13 -23.14 16.30
CA THR A 137 12.80 -22.81 14.91
C THR A 137 12.50 -24.06 14.10
N MET A 138 11.63 -23.95 13.10
CA MET A 138 11.34 -25.02 12.15
C MET A 138 11.34 -24.50 10.71
N PRO A 139 11.68 -25.36 9.71
CA PRO A 139 11.59 -24.97 8.31
C PRO A 139 10.14 -24.71 7.89
N PHE A 140 9.91 -23.66 7.10
CA PHE A 140 8.61 -23.41 6.47
C PHE A 140 8.55 -24.10 5.10
N LYS A 141 7.50 -24.88 4.84
CA LYS A 141 7.17 -25.45 3.53
C LYS A 141 5.90 -24.78 3.01
N LYS A 142 5.95 -24.26 1.78
CA LYS A 142 4.82 -23.53 1.17
C LYS A 142 3.74 -24.46 0.60
N SER A 143 4.10 -25.71 0.30
CA SER A 143 3.21 -26.71 -0.31
C SER A 143 1.94 -26.97 0.50
N ASP A 144 2.02 -26.79 1.81
CA ASP A 144 0.99 -27.26 2.74
C ASP A 144 -0.18 -26.25 2.87
N PHE A 145 -0.13 -25.14 2.14
CA PHE A 145 -1.10 -24.03 2.20
C PHE A 145 -1.54 -23.52 0.81
N MET A 146 -1.31 -24.32 -0.25
CA MET A 146 -1.76 -24.04 -1.62
C MET A 146 -2.76 -25.12 -2.06
N ASP A 147 -3.96 -25.10 -1.46
CA ASP A 147 -5.18 -25.69 -2.03
C ASP A 147 -6.12 -24.55 -2.44
#